data_AF-A0A7X8ZS87-F1
#
_entry.id   AF-A0A7X8ZS87-F1
#
_cell.length_a   1.000
_cell.length_b   1.000
_cell.length_c   1.000
_cell.angle_alpha   90.00
_cell.angle_beta   90.00
_cell.angle_gamma   90.00
#
_symmetry.space_group_name_H-M   'P 1'
#
loop_
_entity.id
_entity.type
_entity.pdbx_description
1 polymer ?
#
loop_
_entity_poly.entity_id
_entity_poly.type
_entity_poly.pdbx_seq_one_letter_code
_entity_poly.pdbx_strand_id
1 'polypeptide(L)' 'YNGNKFNLLNYIDSDTGFISQKSMNGKELKALERPGLWNGAMSDWNTVFVEVPLSTFNPVKTVNDLLRESHQ' A
#
# COMPACT_ATOMS: atom_id res chain seq x y z
N TYR A 1 -21.79 9.61 5.07
CA TYR A 1 -21.03 9.99 3.86
C TYR A 1 -22.04 10.28 2.76
N ASN A 2 -22.25 11.56 2.44
CA ASN A 2 -23.46 12.08 1.79
C ASN A 2 -23.49 11.86 0.27
N GLY A 3 -22.99 10.72 -0.22
CA GLY A 3 -22.96 10.38 -1.65
C GLY A 3 -21.95 11.17 -2.51
N ASN A 4 -21.32 12.20 -1.96
CA ASN A 4 -20.31 12.99 -2.66
C ASN A 4 -18.96 12.26 -2.70
N LYS A 5 -18.22 12.39 -3.80
CA LYS A 5 -16.84 11.88 -3.89
C LYS A 5 -15.93 12.72 -2.98
N PHE A 6 -15.05 12.08 -2.22
CA PHE A 6 -13.97 12.75 -1.50
C PHE A 6 -12.93 13.30 -2.48
N ASN A 7 -12.47 14.53 -2.23
CA ASN A 7 -11.26 15.03 -2.86
C ASN A 7 -10.05 14.52 -2.08
N LEU A 8 -9.34 13.52 -2.63
CA LEU A 8 -8.19 12.90 -1.98
C LEU A 8 -7.01 13.86 -1.77
N LEU A 9 -6.92 14.93 -2.58
CA LEU A 9 -5.88 15.95 -2.43
C LEU A 9 -5.97 16.72 -1.11
N ASN A 10 -7.15 16.74 -0.48
CA ASN A 10 -7.33 17.38 0.82
C ASN A 10 -6.71 16.59 1.98
N TYR A 11 -6.24 15.37 1.71
CA TYR A 11 -5.74 14.45 2.73
C TYR A 11 -4.32 13.97 2.42
N ILE A 12 -3.58 14.74 1.64
CA ILE A 12 -2.14 14.53 1.45
C ILE A 12 -1.39 15.31 2.52
N ASP A 13 -0.36 14.70 3.06
CA ASP A 13 0.63 15.41 3.85
C ASP A 13 1.59 16.11 2.89
N SER A 14 1.67 17.44 3.03
CA SER A 14 2.46 18.25 2.11
C SER A 14 3.91 18.42 2.52
N ASP A 15 4.23 18.14 3.78
CA ASP A 15 5.54 18.38 4.37
C ASP A 15 6.42 17.12 4.32
N THR A 16 5.86 15.99 3.91
CA THR A 16 6.54 14.70 3.80
C THR A 16 6.41 14.08 2.40
N GLY A 17 7.29 13.14 2.09
CA GLY A 17 7.30 12.41 0.84
C GLY A 17 8.42 11.38 0.78
N PHE A 18 8.21 10.32 -0.02
CA PHE A 18 9.20 9.28 -0.24
C PHE A 18 9.42 9.06 -1.73
N ILE A 19 10.66 8.77 -2.10
CA ILE A 19 11.04 8.45 -3.48
C ILE A 19 11.14 6.94 -3.60
N SER A 20 10.22 6.33 -4.37
CA SER A 20 10.30 4.92 -4.72
C SER A 20 10.96 4.75 -6.09
N GLN A 21 11.82 3.74 -6.19
CA GLN A 21 12.35 3.29 -7.47
C GLN A 21 11.38 2.25 -8.02
N LYS A 22 10.92 2.46 -9.25
CA LYS A 22 10.07 1.52 -9.97
C LYS A 22 10.66 1.29 -11.36
N SER A 23 10.29 0.17 -11.97
CA SER A 23 10.53 -0.05 -13.39
C SER A 23 9.19 -0.12 -14.09
N MET A 24 9.06 0.56 -15.23
CA MET A 24 7.89 0.47 -16.09
C MET A 24 8.36 0.30 -17.52
N ASN A 25 7.91 -0.77 -18.17
CA ASN A 25 8.28 -1.13 -19.54
C ASN A 25 9.81 -1.15 -19.76
N GLY A 26 10.56 -1.68 -18.77
CA GLY A 26 12.02 -1.79 -18.84
C GLY A 26 12.78 -0.48 -18.58
N LYS A 27 12.09 0.62 -18.25
CA LYS A 27 12.71 1.89 -17.88
C LYS A 27 12.65 2.11 -16.37
N GLU A 28 13.80 2.42 -15.80
CA GLU A 28 13.91 2.87 -14.41
C GLU A 28 13.25 4.25 -14.26
N LEU A 29 12.39 4.37 -13.24
CA LEU A 29 11.72 5.60 -12.89
C LEU A 29 11.79 5.84 -11.39
N LYS A 30 11.87 7.11 -11.01
CA LYS A 30 11.71 7.57 -9.64
C LYS A 30 10.30 8.12 -9.52
N ALA A 31 9.52 7.57 -8.59
CA ALA A 31 8.20 8.08 -8.26
C ALA A 31 8.26 8.80 -6.91
N LEU A 32 7.74 10.02 -6.86
CA LEU A 32 7.48 10.72 -5.61
C LEU A 32 6.09 10.33 -5.12
N GLU A 33 6.03 9.78 -3.91
CA GLU A 33 4.79 9.41 -3.26
C GLU A 33 4.60 10.33 -2.05
N ARG A 34 3.42 10.97 -1.98
CA ARG A 34 3.02 11.85 -0.88
C ARG A 34 2.10 11.06 0.05
N PRO A 35 2.52 10.73 1.28
CA PRO A 35 1.68 10.07 2.27
C PRO A 35 0.33 10.78 2.47
N GLY A 36 -0.71 10.01 2.76
CA GLY A 36 -2.03 10.58 2.95
C GLY A 36 -3.12 9.53 3.11
N LEU A 37 -4.36 9.99 3.02
CA LEU A 37 -5.52 9.11 3.05
C LEU A 37 -5.49 8.15 1.85
N TRP A 38 -5.58 6.85 2.16
CA TRP A 38 -5.71 5.72 1.25
C TRP A 38 -4.47 5.36 0.40
N ASN A 39 -3.28 5.86 0.74
CA ASN A 39 -2.03 5.29 0.24
C ASN A 39 -1.24 4.55 1.33
N GLY A 40 -0.31 3.69 0.92
CA GLY A 40 0.41 2.79 1.83
C GLY A 40 1.39 3.46 2.78
N ALA A 41 1.52 4.79 2.75
CA ALA A 41 2.50 5.52 3.55
C ALA A 41 1.91 6.24 4.77
N MET A 42 0.57 6.22 4.93
CA MET A 42 -0.14 6.48 6.18
C MET A 42 0.35 7.74 6.95
N SER A 43 -0.04 8.95 6.52
CA SER A 43 0.18 10.18 7.32
C SER A 43 -1.09 10.58 8.08
N ASP A 44 -0.93 10.88 9.38
CA ASP A 44 -2.00 11.22 10.33
C ASP A 44 -3.09 10.16 10.54
N TRP A 45 -2.78 8.88 10.26
CA TRP A 45 -3.70 7.77 10.55
C TRP A 45 -3.68 7.41 12.03
N ASN A 46 -4.85 7.37 12.66
CA ASN A 46 -5.02 6.70 13.96
C ASN A 46 -4.77 5.19 13.77
N THR A 47 -3.55 4.76 14.08
CA THR A 47 -3.08 3.40 13.77
C THR A 47 -3.11 2.53 15.01
N VAL A 48 -3.72 1.35 14.89
CA VAL A 48 -3.71 0.31 15.93
C VAL A 48 -3.19 -0.98 15.31
N PHE A 49 -2.19 -1.58 15.93
CA PHE A 49 -1.67 -2.88 15.53
C PHE A 49 -2.41 -3.98 16.28
N VAL A 50 -2.91 -4.96 15.54
CA VAL A 50 -3.56 -6.15 16.08
C VAL A 50 -2.85 -7.36 15.54
N GLU A 51 -2.43 -8.25 16.42
CA GLU A 51 -1.85 -9.54 16.05
C GLU A 51 -2.96 -10.48 15.58
N VAL A 52 -2.71 -11.19 14.48
CA VAL A 52 -3.64 -12.19 13.92
C VAL A 52 -2.90 -13.50 13.69
N PRO A 53 -3.59 -14.65 13.77
CA PRO A 53 -2.97 -15.95 13.51
C PRO A 53 -2.33 -16.02 12.12
N LEU A 54 -1.18 -16.69 11.98
CA LEU A 54 -0.49 -16.83 10.68
C LEU A 54 -1.37 -17.45 9.59
N SER A 55 -2.33 -18.30 9.96
CA SER A 55 -3.26 -18.93 9.02
C SER A 55 -4.13 -17.91 8.26
N THR A 56 -4.31 -16.69 8.77
CA THR A 56 -5.07 -15.63 8.09
C THR A 56 -4.27 -14.95 6.99
N PHE A 57 -2.98 -15.28 6.83
CA PHE A 57 -2.08 -14.63 5.88
C PHE A 57 -1.35 -15.65 5.01
N ASN A 58 -1.84 -15.84 3.78
CA ASN A 58 -1.25 -16.74 2.77
C ASN A 58 -0.77 -15.95 1.55
N PRO A 59 0.36 -15.23 1.61
CA PRO A 59 0.85 -14.44 0.49
C PRO A 59 1.50 -15.29 -0.59
N VAL A 60 1.37 -14.86 -1.85
CA VAL A 60 2.10 -15.41 -3.01
C VAL A 60 3.06 -14.33 -3.50
N LYS A 61 4.37 -14.54 -3.29
CA LYS A 61 5.43 -13.60 -3.72
C LYS A 61 6.27 -14.16 -4.85
N THR A 62 6.41 -15.47 -4.90
CA THR A 62 7.13 -16.23 -5.93
C THR A 62 6.20 -17.26 -6.55
N VAL A 63 6.53 -17.75 -7.74
CA VAL A 63 5.74 -18.79 -8.41
C VAL A 63 5.61 -20.05 -7.54
N ASN A 64 6.65 -20.39 -6.78
CA ASN A 64 6.64 -21.55 -5.89
C ASN A 64 5.68 -21.39 -4.70
N ASP A 65 5.26 -20.17 -4.36
CA ASP A 65 4.27 -19.98 -3.29
C ASP A 65 2.89 -20.53 -3.69
N LEU A 66 2.58 -20.61 -5.00
CA LEU A 66 1.35 -21.22 -5.51
C LEU A 66 1.29 -22.74 -5.29
N LEU A 67 2.43 -23.39 -5.04
CA LEU A 67 2.48 -24.84 -4.82
C LEU A 67 2.15 -25.22 -3.38
N ARG A 68 1.97 -24.25 -2.48
CA ARG A 68 1.61 -24.50 -1.08
C ARG A 68 0.18 -25.04 -1.01
N GLU A 69 -0.07 -25.96 -0.08
CA GLU A 69 -1.39 -26.58 0.12
C GLU A 69 -2.49 -25.55 0.38
N SER A 70 -2.17 -24.39 0.95
CA SER A 70 -3.12 -23.31 1.17
C SER A 70 -3.59 -22.57 -0.10
N HIS A 71 -3.01 -22.88 -1.27
CA HIS A 71 -3.28 -22.22 -2.56
C HIS A 71 -3.65 -23.18 -3.70
N GLN A 72 -3.81 -24.49 -3.43
CA GLN A 72 -4.38 -25.46 -4.39
C GLN A 72 -5.91 -25.44 -4.33
#